data_AF-A0A8T7F5Z2-F1
#
_entry.id   AF-A0A8T7F5Z2-F1
#
_cell.length_a   1.000
_cell.length_b   1.000
_cell.length_c   1.000
_cell.angle_alpha   90.00
_cell.angle_beta   90.00
_cell.angle_gamma   90.00
#
_symmetry.space_group_name_H-M   'P 1'
#
loop_
_entity.id
_entity.type
_entity.pdbx_description
1 polymer ?
#
loop_
_entity_poly.entity_id
_entity_poly.type
_entity_poly.pdbx_seq_one_letter_code
_entity_poly.pdbx_strand_id
1 'polypeptide(L)'
;MGIYTSAASEILDRLWDNYEGFAAYFHARDVSLRDLGHLLEEVFVPAYLHVKSNLDRGALYSLNNEITENVLGGLLNKPGFRDLWNEWDDHTRQTFLQEPIEELLGRILFEEHAEQFARVFIAAYESHRA
;
A
#
# COMPACT_ATOMS: atom_id res chain seq x y z
N MET A 1 -8.25 2.20 -10.32
CA MET A 1 -7.49 2.44 -9.09
C MET A 1 -8.32 1.98 -7.92
N GLY A 2 -7.97 0.82 -7.39
CA GLY A 2 -8.60 0.24 -6.21
C GLY A 2 -7.95 0.74 -4.93
N ILE A 3 -8.59 0.46 -3.81
CA ILE A 3 -8.18 0.88 -2.46
C ILE A 3 -6.73 0.46 -2.12
N TYR A 4 -6.29 -0.69 -2.64
CA TYR A 4 -4.94 -1.22 -2.40
C TYR A 4 -3.92 -0.78 -3.44
N THR A 5 -4.33 -0.09 -4.51
CA THR A 5 -3.42 0.33 -5.58
C THR A 5 -2.42 1.36 -5.07
N SER A 6 -2.85 2.30 -4.21
CA SER A 6 -1.96 3.28 -3.57
C SER A 6 -0.91 2.59 -2.68
N ALA A 7 -1.34 1.64 -1.85
CA ALA A 7 -0.44 0.88 -0.98
C ALA A 7 0.58 0.04 -1.76
N ALA A 8 0.14 -0.67 -2.79
CA ALA A 8 1.02 -1.46 -3.64
C ALA A 8 2.00 -0.58 -4.44
N SER A 9 1.53 0.58 -4.93
CA SER A 9 2.39 1.56 -5.61
C SER A 9 3.43 2.13 -4.66
N GLU A 10 3.04 2.55 -3.45
CA GLU A 10 3.95 3.10 -2.46
C GLU A 10 5.05 2.08 -2.08
N ILE A 11 4.70 0.81 -1.92
CA ILE A 11 5.69 -0.25 -1.66
C ILE A 11 6.59 -0.46 -2.87
N LEU A 12 6.03 -0.48 -4.09
CA LEU A 12 6.81 -0.63 -5.32
C LEU A 12 7.84 0.50 -5.47
N ASP A 13 7.40 1.75 -5.28
CA ASP A 13 8.25 2.94 -5.36
C ASP A 13 9.34 2.90 -4.27
N ARG A 14 8.99 2.54 -3.03
CA ARG A 14 9.98 2.40 -1.95
C ARG A 14 10.99 1.29 -2.18
N LEU A 15 10.55 0.15 -2.70
CA LEU A 15 11.45 -0.94 -3.06
C LEU A 15 12.41 -0.50 -4.17
N TRP A 16 11.88 0.20 -5.16
CA TRP A 16 12.67 0.73 -6.28
C TRP A 16 13.77 1.69 -5.80
N ASP A 17 13.42 2.62 -4.91
CA ASP A 17 14.34 3.67 -4.47
C ASP A 17 15.26 3.24 -3.32
N ASN A 18 14.79 2.38 -2.42
CA ASN A 18 15.42 2.16 -1.12
C ASN A 18 15.84 0.71 -0.82
N TYR A 19 15.42 -0.28 -1.61
CA TYR A 19 15.77 -1.68 -1.34
C TYR A 19 16.91 -2.16 -2.24
N GLU A 20 18.00 -2.60 -1.60
CA GLU A 20 19.21 -3.04 -2.29
C GLU A 20 18.91 -4.18 -3.28
N GLY A 21 19.35 -4.00 -4.53
CA GLY A 21 19.22 -5.02 -5.57
C GLY A 21 17.84 -5.11 -6.24
N PHE A 22 16.79 -4.45 -5.73
CA PHE A 22 15.46 -4.52 -6.34
C PHE A 22 15.42 -3.86 -7.72
N ALA A 23 15.77 -2.57 -7.82
CA ALA A 23 15.83 -1.90 -9.12
C ALA A 23 16.85 -2.56 -10.08
N ALA A 24 17.99 -3.00 -9.56
CA ALA A 24 19.02 -3.69 -10.33
C ALA A 24 18.49 -4.99 -10.98
N TYR A 25 17.63 -5.73 -10.28
CA TYR A 25 16.99 -6.94 -10.80
C TYR A 25 16.18 -6.67 -12.08
N PHE A 26 15.39 -5.60 -12.09
CA PHE A 26 14.54 -5.20 -13.22
C PHE A 26 15.36 -4.55 -14.34
N HIS A 27 16.35 -3.73 -14.00
CA HIS A 27 17.26 -3.15 -14.99
C HIS A 27 18.03 -4.21 -15.76
N ALA A 28 18.45 -5.32 -15.12
CA ALA A 28 19.09 -6.44 -15.80
C ALA A 28 18.19 -7.16 -16.83
N ARG A 29 16.89 -6.84 -16.87
CA ARG A 29 15.87 -7.37 -17.79
C ARG A 29 15.30 -6.30 -18.74
N ASP A 30 15.92 -5.12 -18.79
CA ASP A 30 15.43 -3.96 -19.55
C ASP A 30 14.02 -3.50 -19.15
N VAL A 31 13.67 -3.63 -17.87
CA VAL A 31 12.36 -3.25 -17.32
C VAL A 31 12.50 -2.00 -16.46
N SER A 32 11.68 -0.98 -16.72
CA SER A 32 11.63 0.27 -15.95
C SER A 32 10.49 0.26 -14.93
N LEU A 33 10.56 1.15 -13.93
CA LEU A 33 9.47 1.37 -12.97
C LEU A 33 8.14 1.69 -13.68
N ARG A 34 8.19 2.42 -14.79
CA ARG A 34 6.99 2.73 -15.60
C ARG A 34 6.34 1.46 -16.17
N ASP A 35 7.14 0.50 -16.62
CA ASP A 35 6.63 -0.77 -17.14
C ASP A 35 5.96 -1.58 -16.01
N LEU A 36 6.53 -1.54 -14.80
CA LEU A 36 5.95 -2.17 -13.61
C LEU A 36 4.65 -1.48 -13.18
N GLY A 37 4.53 -0.17 -13.35
CA GLY A 37 3.31 0.58 -13.03
C GLY A 37 2.07 0.06 -13.76
N HIS A 38 2.22 -0.45 -14.99
CA HIS A 38 1.12 -1.06 -15.74
C HIS A 38 0.63 -2.39 -15.14
N LEU A 39 1.45 -3.04 -14.31
CA LEU A 39 1.17 -4.31 -13.65
C LEU A 39 0.64 -4.14 -12.22
N LEU A 40 0.43 -2.89 -11.75
CA LEU A 40 0.04 -2.61 -10.38
C LEU A 40 -1.20 -3.39 -9.93
N GLU A 41 -2.31 -3.28 -10.65
CA GLU A 41 -3.57 -3.90 -10.24
C GLU A 41 -3.55 -5.44 -10.44
N GLU A 42 -2.87 -5.93 -11.48
CA GLU A 42 -2.86 -7.36 -11.83
C GLU A 42 -1.84 -8.18 -11.04
N VAL A 43 -0.67 -7.60 -10.73
CA VAL A 43 0.47 -8.34 -10.16
C VAL A 43 0.77 -7.86 -8.74
N PHE A 44 0.94 -6.56 -8.55
CA PHE A 44 1.47 -6.03 -7.29
C PHE A 44 0.42 -5.87 -6.19
N VAL A 45 -0.83 -5.57 -6.53
CA VAL A 45 -1.93 -5.56 -5.55
C VAL A 45 -2.15 -6.96 -4.95
N PRO A 46 -2.26 -8.05 -5.74
CA PRO A 46 -2.32 -9.40 -5.16
C PRO A 46 -1.09 -9.78 -4.32
N ALA A 47 0.11 -9.39 -4.76
CA ALA A 47 1.35 -9.61 -4.01
C ALA A 47 1.35 -8.88 -2.66
N TYR A 48 0.92 -7.61 -2.63
CA TYR A 48 0.76 -6.83 -1.41
C TYR A 48 -0.22 -7.51 -0.44
N LEU A 49 -1.40 -7.88 -0.94
CA LEU A 49 -2.43 -8.55 -0.13
C LEU A 49 -1.94 -9.90 0.39
N HIS A 50 -1.15 -10.63 -0.39
CA HIS A 50 -0.54 -11.88 0.05
C HIS A 50 0.37 -11.67 1.25
N VAL A 51 1.31 -10.70 1.21
CA VAL A 51 2.17 -10.38 2.35
C VAL A 51 1.32 -9.97 3.56
N LYS A 52 0.40 -9.02 3.37
CA LYS A 52 -0.49 -8.53 4.44
C LYS A 52 -1.29 -9.64 5.11
N SER A 53 -1.83 -10.59 4.33
CA SER A 53 -2.65 -11.69 4.85
C SER A 53 -1.89 -12.68 5.76
N ASN A 54 -0.56 -12.72 5.65
CA ASN A 54 0.31 -13.57 6.45
C ASN A 54 0.80 -12.90 7.74
N LEU A 55 0.49 -11.62 7.96
CA LEU A 55 0.85 -10.90 9.17
C LEU A 55 -0.14 -11.19 10.31
N ASP A 56 0.28 -10.91 11.55
CA ASP A 56 -0.56 -11.07 12.72
C ASP A 56 -1.80 -10.17 12.63
N ARG A 57 -2.99 -10.79 12.66
CA ARG A 57 -4.26 -10.08 12.49
C ARG A 57 -4.56 -9.13 13.65
N GLY A 58 -4.14 -9.46 14.86
CA GLY A 58 -4.34 -8.61 16.04
C GLY A 58 -3.48 -7.35 15.98
N ALA A 59 -2.22 -7.50 15.61
CA ALA A 59 -1.29 -6.38 15.40
C ALA A 59 -1.77 -5.49 14.24
N LEU A 60 -2.17 -6.08 13.11
CA LEU A 60 -2.70 -5.32 11.97
C LEU A 60 -3.98 -4.55 12.34
N TYR A 61 -4.89 -5.13 13.11
CA TYR A 61 -6.11 -4.45 13.54
C TYR A 61 -5.80 -3.25 14.44
N SER A 62 -4.91 -3.42 15.42
CA SER A 62 -4.48 -2.33 16.31
C SER A 62 -3.80 -1.21 15.52
N LEU A 63 -2.91 -1.55 14.60
CA LEU A 63 -2.21 -0.59 13.75
C LEU A 63 -3.19 0.17 12.85
N ASN A 64 -4.16 -0.53 12.25
CA ASN A 64 -5.18 0.09 11.41
C ASN A 64 -6.03 1.10 12.19
N ASN A 65 -6.40 0.79 13.44
CA ASN A 65 -7.14 1.72 14.29
C ASN A 65 -6.31 2.97 14.64
N GLU A 66 -5.04 2.78 15.00
CA GLU A 66 -4.13 3.90 15.30
C GLU A 66 -3.96 4.83 14.08
N ILE A 67 -3.74 4.26 12.89
CA ILE A 67 -3.66 5.04 11.64
C ILE A 67 -4.97 5.77 11.38
N THR A 68 -6.11 5.10 11.57
CA THR A 68 -7.44 5.70 11.38
C THR A 68 -7.63 6.92 12.28
N GLU A 69 -7.31 6.79 13.57
CA GLU A 69 -7.41 7.88 14.54
C GLU A 69 -6.49 9.04 14.18
N ASN A 70 -5.25 8.75 13.74
CA ASN A 70 -4.29 9.76 13.33
C ASN A 70 -4.74 10.52 12.07
N VAL A 71 -5.20 9.80 11.03
CA VAL A 71 -5.71 10.40 9.78
C VAL A 71 -6.94 11.25 10.07
N LEU A 72 -7.93 10.68 10.77
CA LEU A 72 -9.18 11.37 11.07
C LEU A 72 -8.95 12.57 12.00
N GLY A 73 -8.12 12.42 13.03
CA GLY A 73 -7.75 13.51 13.93
C GLY A 73 -7.10 14.68 13.21
N GLY A 74 -6.19 14.42 12.27
CA GLY A 74 -5.57 15.43 11.42
C GLY A 74 -6.57 16.19 10.54
N LEU A 75 -7.58 15.49 10.02
CA LEU A 75 -8.59 16.08 9.13
C LEU A 75 -9.70 16.82 9.88
N LEU A 76 -10.16 16.32 11.03
CA LEU A 76 -11.18 16.97 11.86
C LEU A 76 -10.74 18.35 12.39
N ASN A 77 -9.43 18.59 12.46
CA ASN A 77 -8.86 19.89 12.83
C ASN A 77 -8.88 20.91 11.67
N LYS A 78 -9.24 20.51 10.43
CA LYS A 78 -9.33 21.42 9.29
C LYS A 78 -10.66 22.19 9.29
N PRO A 79 -10.64 23.50 8.99
CA PRO A 79 -11.86 24.30 8.89
C PRO A 79 -12.89 23.68 7.93
N GLY A 80 -14.15 23.56 8.35
CA GLY A 80 -15.26 23.06 7.54
C GLY A 80 -15.28 21.54 7.28
N PHE A 81 -14.19 20.81 7.57
CA PHE A 81 -14.16 19.36 7.36
C PHE A 81 -15.05 18.61 8.34
N ARG A 82 -15.12 19.07 9.59
CA ARG A 82 -15.96 18.44 10.63
C ARG A 82 -17.45 18.45 10.27
N ASP A 83 -17.92 19.53 9.68
CA ASP A 83 -19.33 19.67 9.28
C ASP A 83 -19.63 18.73 8.10
N LEU A 84 -18.76 18.74 7.08
CA LEU A 84 -18.81 17.80 5.95
C LEU A 84 -18.79 16.32 6.41
N TRP A 85 -17.90 15.99 7.35
CA TRP A 85 -17.78 14.65 7.92
C TRP A 85 -19.07 14.20 8.59
N ASN A 86 -19.76 15.09 9.30
CA ASN A 86 -21.02 14.78 9.98
C ASN A 86 -22.19 14.55 9.00
N GLU A 87 -22.16 15.16 7.82
CA GLU A 87 -23.16 14.97 6.76
C GLU A 87 -23.02 13.64 6.01
N TRP A 88 -21.81 13.07 5.97
CA TRP A 88 -21.57 11.80 5.30
C TRP A 88 -22.18 10.61 6.04
N ASP A 89 -22.68 9.65 5.27
CA ASP A 89 -23.03 8.33 5.81
C ASP A 89 -21.78 7.51 6.15
N ASP A 90 -21.98 6.43 6.90
CA ASP A 90 -20.88 5.58 7.37
C ASP A 90 -20.13 4.91 6.22
N HIS A 91 -20.81 4.59 5.12
CA HIS A 91 -20.20 3.98 3.95
C HIS A 91 -19.21 4.94 3.26
N THR A 92 -19.62 6.20 3.09
CA THR A 92 -18.81 7.26 2.51
C THR A 92 -17.60 7.55 3.38
N ARG A 93 -17.80 7.65 4.70
CA ARG A 93 -16.71 7.84 5.68
C ARG A 93 -15.68 6.71 5.62
N GLN A 94 -16.14 5.46 5.59
CA GLN A 94 -15.26 4.30 5.49
C GLN A 94 -14.46 4.32 4.19
N THR A 95 -15.13 4.55 3.06
CA THR A 95 -14.49 4.59 1.74
C THR A 95 -13.45 5.70 1.64
N PHE A 96 -13.78 6.89 2.15
CA PHE A 96 -12.89 8.05 2.16
C PHE A 96 -11.60 7.80 2.96
N LEU A 97 -11.71 7.12 4.10
CA LEU A 97 -10.55 6.83 4.95
C LEU A 97 -9.71 5.65 4.43
N GLN A 98 -10.30 4.73 3.68
CA GLN A 98 -9.69 3.45 3.39
C GLN A 98 -8.39 3.57 2.58
N GLU A 99 -8.38 4.37 1.52
CA GLU A 99 -7.20 4.53 0.67
C GLU A 99 -6.02 5.21 1.41
N PRO A 100 -6.20 6.35 2.13
CA PRO A 100 -5.13 6.93 2.95
C PRO A 100 -4.63 6.00 4.06
N ILE A 101 -5.52 5.24 4.70
CA ILE A 101 -5.13 4.26 5.73
C ILE A 101 -4.26 3.17 5.11
N GLU A 102 -4.68 2.60 3.97
CA GLU A 102 -3.96 1.52 3.32
C GLU A 102 -2.60 1.98 2.79
N GLU A 103 -2.50 3.21 2.26
CA GLU A 103 -1.22 3.80 1.86
C GLU A 103 -0.26 3.91 3.06
N LEU A 104 -0.71 4.50 4.18
CA LEU A 104 0.09 4.64 5.39
C LEU A 104 0.47 3.28 5.99
N LEU A 105 -0.45 2.32 5.96
CA LEU A 105 -0.18 0.95 6.37
C LEU A 105 0.91 0.33 5.48
N GLY A 106 0.83 0.51 4.16
CA GLY A 106 1.86 0.08 3.22
C GLY A 106 3.24 0.64 3.56
N ARG A 107 3.33 1.93 3.91
CA ARG A 107 4.57 2.57 4.37
C ARG A 107 5.15 1.91 5.61
N ILE A 108 4.33 1.71 6.64
CA ILE A 108 4.77 1.12 7.91
C ILE A 108 5.20 -0.33 7.70
N LEU A 109 4.43 -1.09 6.92
CA LEU A 109 4.78 -2.48 6.61
C LEU A 109 6.07 -2.60 5.80
N PHE A 110 6.37 -1.64 4.93
CA PHE A 110 7.64 -1.62 4.21
C PHE A 110 8.84 -1.53 5.16
N GLU A 111 8.80 -0.66 6.17
CA GLU A 111 9.93 -0.45 7.10
C GLU A 111 10.36 -1.76 7.81
N GLU A 112 9.40 -2.62 8.13
CA GLU A 112 9.65 -3.88 8.85
C GLU A 112 9.80 -5.10 7.91
N HIS A 113 9.23 -5.05 6.70
CA HIS A 113 9.09 -6.21 5.82
C HIS A 113 9.61 -6.00 4.39
N ALA A 114 10.48 -5.00 4.15
CA ALA A 114 10.99 -4.68 2.81
C ALA A 114 11.53 -5.90 2.05
N GLU A 115 12.30 -6.78 2.70
CA GLU A 115 12.81 -8.01 2.07
C GLU A 115 11.70 -8.97 1.65
N GLN A 116 10.68 -9.14 2.48
CA GLN A 116 9.56 -10.02 2.16
C GLN A 116 8.76 -9.47 0.98
N PHE A 117 8.51 -8.16 0.96
CA PHE A 117 7.86 -7.50 -0.18
C PHE A 117 8.70 -7.62 -1.45
N ALA A 118 10.00 -7.38 -1.39
CA ALA A 118 10.90 -7.51 -2.53
C ALA A 118 10.81 -8.91 -3.16
N ARG A 119 10.92 -9.96 -2.32
CA ARG A 119 10.83 -11.37 -2.75
C ARG A 119 9.48 -11.69 -3.39
N VAL A 120 8.37 -11.30 -2.76
CA VAL A 120 7.02 -11.61 -3.26
C VAL A 120 6.71 -10.82 -4.53
N PHE A 121 7.12 -9.56 -4.64
CA PHE A 121 6.90 -8.74 -5.83
C PHE A 121 7.68 -9.28 -7.03
N ILE A 122 8.94 -9.68 -6.83
CA ILE A 122 9.75 -10.34 -7.86
C ILE A 122 9.11 -11.66 -8.28
N ALA A 123 8.71 -12.51 -7.32
CA ALA A 123 8.08 -13.79 -7.62
C ALA A 123 6.75 -13.64 -8.39
N ALA A 124 5.93 -12.66 -8.02
CA ALA A 124 4.67 -12.36 -8.70
C ALA A 124 4.92 -11.88 -10.14
N TYR A 125 5.89 -11.00 -10.35
CA TYR A 125 6.30 -10.55 -11.67
C TYR A 125 6.79 -11.70 -12.57
N GLU A 126 7.67 -12.56 -12.05
CA GLU A 126 8.18 -13.71 -12.81
C GLU A 126 7.05 -14.70 -13.16
N SER A 127 6.11 -14.93 -12.23
CA SER A 127 4.97 -15.81 -12.47
C SER A 127 4.03 -15.28 -13.55
N HIS A 128 3.86 -13.96 -13.65
CA HIS A 128 3.06 -13.32 -14.70
C HIS A 128 3.71 -13.41 -16.09
N ARG A 129 5.05 -13.57 -16.15
CA ARG A 129 5.79 -13.69 -17.41
C ARG A 129 5.90 -15.11 -17.95
N ALA A 130 5.60 -16.13 -17.14
CA ALA A 130 5.70 -17.54 -17.47
C ALA A 130 4.48 -18.04 -18.27
#